data_AF-A0A968WCJ9-F1
#
_entry.id   AF-A0A968WCJ9-F1
#
_cell.length_a   1.000
_cell.length_b   1.000
_cell.length_c   1.000
_cell.angle_alpha   90.00
_cell.angle_beta   90.00
_cell.angle_gamma   90.00
#
_symmetry.space_group_name_H-M   'P 1'
#
loop_
_entity.id
_entity.type
_entity.pdbx_description
1 polymer ?
#
loop_
_entity_poly.entity_id
_entity_poly.type
_entity_poly.pdbx_seq_one_letter_code
_entity_poly.pdbx_strand_id
1 'polypeptide(L)'
;MSKHNKNIESIYPLSPMQQGMLFHTLYAPESGIYVEQLSCTLTGNLDITAFAQAWQKIVDRHPILRTLFVWEHGKQPLQIVSKSVKLPWIFDDWQNFSEIEQQQRLQNLLEIERSQGFVLDKAPLMRCTLIKLEADSYEFIWSHHHVLMDGWCLPIILKEVLLFMKQR
;
A
#
# COMPACT_ATOMS: atom_id res chain seq x y z
N MET A 1 -26.60 5.63 -12.86
CA MET A 1 -25.41 6.30 -13.45
C MET A 1 -24.81 7.30 -12.45
N SER A 2 -24.27 6.80 -11.34
CA SER A 2 -24.23 7.53 -10.06
C SER A 2 -22.80 7.76 -9.52
N LYS A 3 -22.48 9.02 -9.20
CA LYS A 3 -21.37 9.52 -8.36
C LYS A 3 -19.89 9.21 -8.71
N HIS A 4 -19.57 8.20 -9.53
CA HIS A 4 -18.17 7.81 -9.80
C HIS A 4 -17.41 8.74 -10.76
N ASN A 5 -18.09 9.59 -11.53
CA ASN A 5 -17.43 10.31 -12.62
C ASN A 5 -16.59 11.54 -12.19
N LYS A 6 -16.67 11.98 -10.92
CA LYS A 6 -15.98 13.22 -10.48
C LYS A 6 -14.53 13.01 -10.06
N ASN A 7 -14.18 11.82 -9.57
CA ASN A 7 -12.84 11.48 -9.07
C ASN A 7 -11.99 10.72 -10.08
N ILE A 8 -12.39 10.62 -11.36
CA ILE A 8 -11.58 9.94 -12.39
C ILE A 8 -10.65 10.96 -13.04
N GLU A 9 -9.36 10.66 -13.07
CA GLU A 9 -8.34 11.41 -13.80
C GLU A 9 -8.18 10.83 -15.22
N SER A 10 -7.95 9.52 -15.30
CA SER A 10 -7.68 8.82 -16.56
C SER A 10 -8.15 7.37 -16.52
N ILE A 11 -8.34 6.77 -17.70
CA ILE A 11 -8.74 5.37 -17.87
C ILE A 11 -7.88 4.74 -18.97
N TYR A 12 -7.32 3.56 -18.71
CA TYR A 12 -6.47 2.84 -19.65
C TYR A 12 -6.78 1.33 -19.64
N PRO A 13 -6.45 0.59 -20.70
CA PRO A 13 -6.43 -0.87 -20.63
C PRO A 13 -5.31 -1.37 -19.69
N LEU A 14 -5.47 -2.57 -19.14
CA LEU A 14 -4.40 -3.25 -18.39
C LEU A 14 -3.33 -3.79 -19.33
N SER A 15 -2.08 -3.79 -18.89
CA SER A 15 -1.02 -4.57 -19.54
C SER A 15 -1.31 -6.08 -19.45
N PRO A 16 -0.73 -6.93 -20.33
CA PRO A 16 -0.93 -8.38 -20.25
C PRO A 16 -0.57 -8.98 -18.89
N MET A 17 0.49 -8.50 -18.24
CA MET A 17 0.87 -8.94 -16.90
C MET A 17 -0.16 -8.52 -15.83
N GLN A 18 -0.66 -7.29 -15.90
CA GLN A 18 -1.71 -6.83 -14.99
C GLN A 18 -3.01 -7.64 -15.18
N GLN A 19 -3.35 -8.04 -16.42
CA GLN A 19 -4.51 -8.90 -16.68
C GLN A 19 -4.34 -10.29 -16.05
N GLY A 20 -3.15 -10.89 -16.17
CA GLY A 20 -2.84 -12.17 -15.54
C GLY A 20 -2.93 -12.11 -14.01
N MET A 21 -2.35 -11.07 -13.40
CA MET A 21 -2.44 -10.85 -11.95
C MET A 21 -3.89 -10.63 -11.50
N LEU A 22 -4.65 -9.78 -12.20
CA LEU A 22 -6.06 -9.55 -11.91
C LEU A 22 -6.85 -10.86 -11.93
N PHE A 23 -6.70 -11.68 -12.98
CA PHE A 23 -7.39 -12.96 -13.08
C PHE A 23 -7.04 -13.89 -11.90
N HIS A 24 -5.76 -14.02 -11.58
CA HIS A 24 -5.33 -14.93 -10.52
C HIS A 24 -5.74 -14.44 -9.12
N THR A 25 -5.69 -13.14 -8.84
CA THR A 25 -6.23 -12.56 -7.59
C THR A 25 -7.73 -12.82 -7.46
N LEU A 26 -8.50 -12.77 -8.55
CA LEU A 26 -9.94 -13.05 -8.50
C LEU A 26 -10.25 -14.55 -8.35
N TYR A 27 -9.39 -15.43 -8.88
CA TYR A 27 -9.55 -16.88 -8.78
C TYR A 27 -9.18 -17.42 -7.39
N ALA A 28 -8.15 -16.85 -6.75
CA ALA A 28 -7.65 -17.25 -5.44
C ALA A 28 -7.37 -16.03 -4.54
N PRO A 29 -8.41 -15.32 -4.08
CA PRO A 29 -8.27 -14.04 -3.37
C PRO A 29 -7.51 -14.14 -2.04
N GLU A 30 -7.61 -15.28 -1.36
CA GLU A 30 -6.92 -15.52 -0.08
C GLU A 30 -5.46 -16.00 -0.23
N SER A 31 -4.99 -16.21 -1.47
CA SER A 31 -3.62 -16.70 -1.71
C SER A 31 -2.53 -15.74 -1.24
N GLY A 32 -2.83 -14.43 -1.22
CA GLY A 32 -1.87 -13.39 -0.83
C GLY A 32 -0.62 -13.30 -1.71
N ILE A 33 -0.53 -14.06 -2.81
CA ILE A 33 0.70 -14.22 -3.62
C ILE A 33 1.17 -12.93 -4.29
N TYR A 34 0.26 -11.97 -4.50
CA TYR A 34 0.57 -10.66 -5.07
C TYR A 34 0.55 -9.55 -4.03
N VAL A 35 0.53 -9.88 -2.73
CA VAL A 35 0.69 -8.91 -1.66
C VAL A 35 2.17 -8.85 -1.29
N GLU A 36 2.79 -7.73 -1.65
CA GLU A 36 4.18 -7.42 -1.35
C GLU A 36 4.25 -6.59 -0.07
N GLN A 37 5.19 -6.91 0.81
CA GLN A 37 5.37 -6.25 2.09
C GLN A 37 6.83 -5.88 2.30
N LEU A 38 7.08 -4.59 2.51
CA LEU A 38 8.34 -4.10 3.07
C LEU A 38 8.13 -3.92 4.59
N SER A 39 8.94 -4.58 5.41
CA SER A 39 8.98 -4.40 6.86
C SER A 39 10.37 -3.91 7.25
N CYS A 40 10.45 -2.80 7.98
CA CYS A 40 11.72 -2.33 8.51
C CYS A 40 11.57 -1.56 9.82
N THR A 41 12.58 -1.71 10.68
CA THR A 41 12.68 -0.95 11.92
C THR A 41 13.28 0.43 11.65
N LEU A 42 12.57 1.48 12.06
CA LEU A 42 13.01 2.87 12.05
C LEU A 42 13.44 3.25 13.46
N THR A 43 14.67 3.73 13.60
CA THR A 43 15.22 4.18 14.89
C THR A 43 15.42 5.70 14.91
N GLY A 44 15.26 6.29 16.10
CA GLY A 44 15.36 7.72 16.37
C GLY A 44 14.01 8.42 16.51
N ASN A 45 14.08 9.75 16.61
CA ASN A 45 12.90 10.59 16.79
C ASN A 45 12.16 10.79 15.45
N LEU A 46 11.15 9.96 15.19
CA LEU A 46 10.32 10.04 14.00
C LEU A 46 9.15 11.01 14.20
N ASP A 47 9.09 12.08 13.39
CA ASP A 47 7.86 12.87 13.24
C ASP A 47 6.85 12.05 12.41
N ILE A 48 5.97 11.34 13.12
CA ILE A 48 4.93 10.47 12.54
C ILE A 48 4.02 11.26 11.59
N THR A 49 3.71 12.52 11.91
CA THR A 49 2.83 13.34 11.09
C THR A 49 3.50 13.73 9.79
N ALA A 50 4.76 14.16 9.85
CA ALA A 50 5.54 14.44 8.65
C ALA A 50 5.71 13.19 7.78
N PHE A 51 5.96 12.03 8.40
CA PHE A 51 6.14 10.76 7.71
C PHE A 51 4.87 10.34 6.96
N ALA A 52 3.71 10.37 7.62
CA ALA A 52 2.43 10.08 6.99
C ALA A 52 2.11 11.05 5.83
N GLN A 53 2.43 12.34 5.99
CA GLN A 53 2.23 13.35 4.95
C GLN A 53 3.19 13.17 3.76
N ALA A 54 4.43 12.76 3.99
CA ALA A 54 5.39 12.45 2.93
C ALA A 54 4.88 11.29 2.05
N TRP A 55 4.37 10.23 2.66
CA TRP A 55 3.74 9.13 1.95
C TRP A 55 2.47 9.54 1.19
N GLN A 56 1.63 10.41 1.77
CA GLN A 56 0.48 10.93 1.03
C GLN A 56 0.91 11.71 -0.21
N LYS A 57 1.96 12.54 -0.13
CA LYS A 57 2.51 13.25 -1.30
C LYS A 57 2.99 12.29 -2.39
N ILE A 58 3.55 11.14 -2.02
CA ILE A 58 3.96 10.09 -2.97
C ILE A 58 2.74 9.53 -3.69
N VAL A 59 1.68 9.17 -2.95
CA VAL A 59 0.42 8.70 -3.53
C VAL A 59 -0.18 9.75 -4.47
N ASP A 60 -0.18 11.02 -4.07
CA ASP A 60 -0.71 12.11 -4.90
C ASP A 60 0.12 12.29 -6.19
N ARG A 61 1.46 12.19 -6.07
CA ARG A 61 2.42 12.38 -7.16
C ARG A 61 2.39 11.28 -8.21
N HIS A 62 2.22 10.02 -7.81
CA HIS A 62 2.34 8.86 -8.71
C HIS A 62 0.96 8.30 -9.07
N PRO A 63 0.47 8.50 -10.32
CA PRO A 63 -0.89 8.09 -10.72
C PRO A 63 -1.22 6.63 -10.44
N ILE A 64 -0.24 5.73 -10.63
CA ILE A 64 -0.42 4.29 -10.42
C ILE A 64 -0.82 3.95 -8.98
N LEU A 65 -0.39 4.73 -7.99
CA LEU A 65 -0.75 4.53 -6.58
C LEU A 65 -2.20 4.91 -6.26
N ARG A 66 -2.86 5.63 -7.19
CA ARG A 66 -4.27 6.03 -7.12
C ARG A 66 -5.15 5.20 -8.06
N THR A 67 -4.60 4.13 -8.62
CA THR A 67 -5.27 3.29 -9.61
C THR A 67 -6.05 2.16 -8.97
N LEU A 68 -7.26 1.92 -9.47
CA LEU A 68 -8.06 0.72 -9.25
C LEU A 68 -8.32 0.01 -10.57
N PHE A 69 -8.74 -1.24 -10.52
CA PHE A 69 -8.99 -2.09 -11.67
C PHE A 69 -10.47 -2.47 -11.71
N VAL A 70 -11.10 -2.31 -12.87
CA VAL A 70 -12.47 -2.73 -13.12
C VAL A 70 -12.49 -3.83 -14.16
N TRP A 71 -13.36 -4.81 -13.95
CA TRP A 71 -13.55 -5.94 -14.85
C TRP A 71 -15.04 -6.27 -14.95
N GLU A 72 -15.46 -6.68 -16.14
CA GLU A 72 -16.81 -7.14 -16.41
C GLU A 72 -16.72 -8.29 -17.41
N HIS A 73 -17.58 -9.31 -17.25
CA HIS A 73 -17.53 -10.49 -18.10
C HIS A 73 -17.72 -10.11 -19.58
N GLY A 74 -16.84 -10.63 -20.44
CA GLY A 74 -16.87 -10.37 -21.88
C GLY A 74 -16.38 -8.97 -22.31
N LYS A 75 -15.86 -8.15 -21.38
CA LYS A 75 -15.26 -6.84 -21.68
C LYS A 75 -13.78 -6.82 -21.34
N GLN A 76 -13.05 -5.93 -22.01
CA GLN A 76 -11.65 -5.67 -21.68
C GLN A 76 -11.56 -5.03 -20.29
N PRO A 77 -10.74 -5.57 -19.36
CA PRO A 77 -10.55 -4.93 -18.06
C PRO A 77 -9.85 -3.58 -18.23
N LEU A 78 -10.17 -2.63 -17.36
CA LEU A 78 -9.64 -1.28 -17.38
C LEU A 78 -9.02 -0.91 -16.03
N GLN A 79 -7.99 -0.08 -16.09
CA GLN A 79 -7.41 0.56 -14.93
C GLN A 79 -7.89 2.02 -14.90
N ILE A 80 -8.35 2.47 -13.74
CA ILE A 80 -8.93 3.80 -13.53
C ILE A 80 -8.04 4.53 -12.54
N VAL A 81 -7.42 5.61 -13.00
CA VAL A 81 -6.64 6.52 -12.15
C VAL A 81 -7.60 7.47 -11.45
N SER A 82 -7.61 7.48 -10.12
CA SER A 82 -8.45 8.38 -9.33
C SER A 82 -7.72 9.69 -9.05
N LYS A 83 -8.30 10.88 -9.30
CA LYS A 83 -7.66 12.21 -9.08
C LYS A 83 -7.02 12.37 -7.71
N SER A 84 -7.65 11.83 -6.68
CA SER A 84 -7.11 11.79 -5.32
C SER A 84 -7.63 10.56 -4.58
N VAL A 85 -6.78 10.00 -3.71
CA VAL A 85 -7.14 8.95 -2.76
C VAL A 85 -6.41 9.22 -1.45
N LYS A 86 -7.00 8.83 -0.32
CA LYS A 86 -6.34 8.90 0.98
C LYS A 86 -5.59 7.60 1.23
N LEU A 87 -4.31 7.68 1.59
CA LEU A 87 -3.54 6.52 2.00
C LEU A 87 -4.03 6.00 3.37
N PRO A 88 -4.44 4.73 3.49
CA PRO A 88 -4.78 4.13 4.77
C PRO A 88 -3.53 3.98 5.65
N TRP A 89 -3.67 4.39 6.91
CA TRP A 89 -2.66 4.22 7.96
C TRP A 89 -3.23 3.43 9.12
N ILE A 90 -2.43 2.52 9.66
CA ILE A 90 -2.64 1.85 10.94
C ILE A 90 -1.51 2.29 11.86
N PHE A 91 -1.86 2.71 13.07
CA PHE A 91 -0.91 3.11 14.10
C PHE A 91 -1.17 2.28 15.35
N ASP A 92 -0.15 1.53 15.78
CA ASP A 92 -0.21 0.70 16.98
C ASP A 92 0.91 1.06 17.95
N ASP A 93 0.71 0.77 19.23
CA ASP A 93 1.69 0.96 20.30
C ASP A 93 1.91 -0.39 21.01
N TRP A 94 3.11 -0.93 20.86
CA TRP A 94 3.52 -2.22 21.41
C TRP A 94 4.59 -2.07 22.49
N GLN A 95 4.81 -0.86 23.01
CA GLN A 95 5.82 -0.59 24.04
C GLN A 95 5.63 -1.39 25.34
N ASN A 96 4.41 -1.90 25.58
CA ASN A 96 4.07 -2.70 26.77
C ASN A 96 4.25 -4.21 26.58
N PHE A 97 4.68 -4.67 25.40
CA PHE A 97 4.99 -6.07 25.14
C PHE A 97 6.49 -6.32 25.26
N SER A 98 6.87 -7.52 25.69
CA SER A 98 8.25 -7.98 25.59
C SER A 98 8.71 -8.11 24.14
N GLU A 99 10.01 -8.06 23.89
CA GLU A 99 10.57 -8.20 22.54
C GLU A 99 10.11 -9.49 21.85
N ILE A 100 10.04 -10.60 22.59
CA ILE A 100 9.56 -11.89 22.07
C ILE A 100 8.08 -11.81 21.64
N GLU A 101 7.24 -11.16 22.45
CA GLU A 101 5.83 -10.96 22.10
C GLU A 101 5.67 -10.01 20.91
N GLN A 102 6.48 -8.95 20.83
CA GLN A 102 6.49 -8.03 19.68
C GLN A 102 6.84 -8.77 18.39
N GLN A 103 7.88 -9.62 18.41
CA GLN A 103 8.29 -10.42 17.25
C GLN A 103 7.19 -11.39 16.81
N GLN A 104 6.54 -12.09 17.75
CA GLN A 104 5.43 -13.00 17.44
C GLN A 104 4.22 -12.25 16.86
N ARG A 105 3.88 -11.10 17.44
CA ARG A 105 2.80 -10.23 16.93
C ARG A 105 3.10 -9.71 15.54
N LEU A 106 4.35 -9.33 15.27
CA LEU A 106 4.78 -8.86 13.95
C LEU A 106 4.61 -9.96 12.89
N GLN A 107 5.08 -11.18 13.16
CA GLN A 107 4.92 -12.29 12.21
C GLN A 107 3.43 -12.58 11.92
N ASN A 108 2.62 -12.66 12.97
CA ASN A 108 1.17 -12.86 12.83
C ASN A 108 0.51 -11.72 12.06
N LEU A 109 0.89 -10.47 12.31
CA LEU A 109 0.37 -9.32 11.60
C LEU A 109 0.71 -9.37 10.10
N LEU A 110 1.96 -9.70 9.76
CA LEU A 110 2.40 -9.81 8.36
C LEU A 110 1.60 -10.88 7.61
N GLU A 111 1.37 -12.04 8.23
CA GLU A 111 0.56 -13.12 7.66
C GLU A 111 -0.92 -12.72 7.49
N ILE A 112 -1.53 -12.10 8.51
CA ILE A 112 -2.91 -11.62 8.46
C ILE A 112 -3.06 -10.56 7.36
N GLU A 113 -2.16 -9.59 7.30
CA GLU A 113 -2.20 -8.56 6.26
C GLU A 113 -2.05 -9.15 4.85
N ARG A 114 -1.16 -10.15 4.68
CA ARG A 114 -0.97 -10.83 3.40
C ARG A 114 -2.22 -11.57 2.94
N SER A 115 -2.85 -12.32 3.85
CA SER A 115 -4.09 -13.07 3.57
C SER A 115 -5.31 -12.17 3.36
N GLN A 116 -5.37 -11.02 4.05
CA GLN A 116 -6.45 -10.04 3.85
C GLN A 116 -6.49 -9.49 2.41
N GLY A 117 -5.33 -9.41 1.74
CA GLY A 117 -5.26 -8.98 0.35
C GLY A 117 -5.69 -7.53 0.13
N PHE A 118 -6.17 -7.27 -1.09
CA PHE A 118 -6.74 -5.99 -1.52
C PHE A 118 -7.93 -6.23 -2.44
N VAL A 119 -8.97 -5.41 -2.31
CA VAL A 119 -10.10 -5.42 -3.24
C VAL A 119 -9.73 -4.54 -4.45
N LEU A 120 -9.45 -5.17 -5.58
CA LEU A 120 -8.81 -4.52 -6.73
C LEU A 120 -9.64 -3.39 -7.38
N ASP A 121 -10.94 -3.34 -7.13
CA ASP A 121 -11.85 -2.28 -7.62
C ASP A 121 -11.92 -1.05 -6.68
N LYS A 122 -11.08 -1.01 -5.62
CA LYS A 122 -11.03 0.09 -4.65
C LYS A 122 -9.60 0.58 -4.44
N ALA A 123 -9.30 1.76 -4.95
CA ALA A 123 -8.03 2.44 -4.68
C ALA A 123 -8.01 3.07 -3.27
N PRO A 124 -6.83 3.19 -2.62
CA PRO A 124 -5.54 2.66 -3.08
C PRO A 124 -5.36 1.17 -2.75
N LEU A 125 -4.60 0.46 -3.57
CA LEU A 125 -4.24 -0.95 -3.34
C LEU A 125 -2.93 -1.09 -2.54
N MET A 126 -2.83 -0.25 -1.51
CA MET A 126 -1.71 -0.21 -0.58
C MET A 126 -2.17 0.38 0.76
N ARG A 127 -1.40 0.09 1.81
CA ARG A 127 -1.59 0.60 3.16
C ARG A 127 -0.25 0.67 3.88
N CYS A 128 -0.18 1.53 4.88
CA CYS A 128 0.98 1.67 5.74
C CYS A 128 0.60 1.37 7.18
N THR A 129 1.44 0.61 7.88
CA THR A 129 1.30 0.32 9.30
C THR A 129 2.57 0.81 9.99
N LEU A 130 2.41 1.56 11.08
CA LEU A 130 3.52 2.03 11.91
C LEU A 130 3.25 1.63 13.35
N ILE A 131 4.13 0.79 13.88
CA ILE A 131 4.03 0.26 15.24
C ILE A 131 5.13 0.89 16.07
N LYS A 132 4.79 1.48 17.20
CA LYS A 132 5.77 1.96 18.16
C LYS A 132 6.25 0.78 19.02
N LEU A 133 7.54 0.47 18.95
CA LEU A 133 8.16 -0.63 19.70
C LEU A 133 8.77 -0.13 21.01
N GLU A 134 9.43 1.02 20.96
CA GLU A 134 10.03 1.70 22.13
C GLU A 134 9.88 3.23 21.99
N ALA A 135 10.52 4.01 22.87
CA ALA A 135 10.42 5.47 22.86
C ALA A 135 10.86 6.09 21.52
N ASP A 136 11.91 5.54 20.91
CA ASP A 136 12.56 5.98 19.69
C ASP A 136 12.78 4.84 18.68
N SER A 137 11.93 3.79 18.74
CA SER A 137 11.97 2.67 17.82
C SER A 137 10.58 2.34 17.31
N TYR A 138 10.47 2.16 15.99
CA TYR A 138 9.22 1.88 15.29
C TYR A 138 9.40 0.75 14.29
N GLU A 139 8.43 -0.13 14.14
CA GLU A 139 8.34 -1.01 12.98
C GLU A 139 7.43 -0.37 11.93
N PHE A 140 7.96 -0.16 10.73
CA PHE A 140 7.21 0.32 9.60
C PHE A 140 6.95 -0.81 8.61
N ILE A 141 5.68 -0.99 8.25
CA ILE A 141 5.23 -1.97 7.27
C ILE A 141 4.53 -1.23 6.14
N TRP A 142 4.98 -1.48 4.91
CA TRP A 142 4.30 -1.04 3.70
C TRP A 142 3.83 -2.26 2.90
N SER A 143 2.51 -2.44 2.88
CA SER A 143 1.83 -3.51 2.15
C SER A 143 1.20 -2.95 0.87
N HIS A 144 1.41 -3.60 -0.28
CA HIS A 144 0.80 -3.20 -1.55
C HIS A 144 0.53 -4.39 -2.47
N HIS A 145 -0.38 -4.22 -3.42
CA HIS A 145 -0.61 -5.23 -4.45
C HIS A 145 0.40 -5.07 -5.60
N HIS A 146 1.05 -6.16 -6.01
CA HIS A 146 2.11 -6.19 -7.03
C HIS A 146 1.64 -5.71 -8.42
N VAL A 147 0.33 -5.70 -8.66
CA VAL A 147 -0.30 -5.12 -9.87
C VAL A 147 0.00 -3.62 -10.05
N LEU A 148 0.35 -2.91 -8.97
CA LEU A 148 0.69 -1.49 -8.99
C LEU A 148 2.13 -1.26 -9.45
N MET A 149 3.08 -2.08 -9.01
CA MET A 149 4.50 -1.84 -9.22
C MET A 149 5.32 -3.09 -9.00
N ASP A 150 6.54 -3.10 -9.54
CA ASP A 150 7.53 -4.13 -9.30
C ASP A 150 8.62 -3.68 -8.31
N GLY A 151 9.52 -4.61 -7.97
CA GLY A 151 10.59 -4.40 -7.00
C GLY A 151 11.57 -3.28 -7.38
N TRP A 152 11.69 -2.88 -8.66
CA TRP A 152 12.56 -1.76 -9.05
C TRP A 152 12.00 -0.41 -8.61
N CYS A 153 10.69 -0.28 -8.44
CA CYS A 153 10.06 0.95 -7.98
C CYS A 153 10.30 1.22 -6.48
N LEU A 154 10.44 0.18 -5.66
CA LEU A 154 10.57 0.29 -4.20
C LEU A 154 11.67 1.28 -3.75
N PRO A 155 12.95 1.14 -4.16
CA PRO A 155 14.00 2.07 -3.73
C PRO A 155 13.77 3.52 -4.22
N ILE A 156 13.09 3.70 -5.36
CA ILE A 156 12.76 5.02 -5.90
C ILE A 156 11.72 5.69 -5.01
N ILE A 157 10.64 4.98 -4.67
CA ILE A 157 9.58 5.48 -3.79
C ILE A 157 10.14 5.84 -2.41
N LEU A 158 10.93 4.95 -1.80
CA LEU A 158 11.52 5.20 -0.49
C LEU A 158 12.45 6.43 -0.50
N LYS A 159 13.25 6.59 -1.55
CA LYS A 159 14.09 7.78 -1.72
C LYS A 159 13.26 9.06 -1.79
N GLU A 160 12.16 9.06 -2.53
CA GLU A 160 11.29 10.24 -2.62
C GLU A 160 10.58 10.56 -1.30
N VAL A 161 10.12 9.55 -0.54
CA VAL A 161 9.57 9.74 0.83
C VAL A 161 10.58 10.49 1.70
N LEU A 162 11.83 10.02 1.73
CA LEU A 162 12.89 10.63 2.51
C LEU A 162 13.21 12.07 2.06
N LEU A 163 13.09 12.38 0.77
CA LEU A 163 13.25 13.74 0.27
C LEU A 163 12.11 14.65 0.74
N PHE A 164 10.87 14.19 0.73
CA PHE A 164 9.74 14.97 1.23
C PHE A 164 9.79 15.23 2.75
N MET A 165 10.42 14.32 3.50
CA MET A 165 10.69 14.51 4.93
C MET A 165 11.72 15.62 5.20
N LYS A 166 12.72 15.79 4.32
CA LYS A 166 13.81 16.76 4.48
C LYS A 166 13.47 18.18 4.03
N GLN A 167 12.37 18.37 3.31
CA GLN A 167 11.95 19.69 2.78
C GLN A 167 11.14 20.50 3.80
N ARG A 168 11.45 20.35 5.09
CA ARG A 168 10.83 21.07 6.21
C ARG A 168 11.89 21.63 7.14
#